data_AF-A0A132BWV8-F1
#
_entry.id   AF-A0A132BWV8-F1
#
_cell.length_a   1.000
_cell.length_b   1.000
_cell.length_c   1.000
_cell.angle_alpha   90.00
_cell.angle_beta   90.00
_cell.angle_gamma   90.00
#
_symmetry.space_group_name_H-M   'P 1'
#
loop_
_entity.id
_entity.type
_entity.pdbx_description
1 polymer ?
#
loop_
_entity_poly.entity_id
_entity_poly.type
_entity_poly.pdbx_seq_one_letter_code
_entity_poly.pdbx_strand_id
1 'polypeptide(L)'
;MNNENKNLQRALAILATHPDETEISFCSIRVMVAGQKLCPQDPDDKEVLSILMASKEFGFAVSAIEVMAEELREMQRAYDGRIELLKQMVAA
;
A
#
# COMPACT_ATOMS: atom_id res chain seq x y z
N MET A 1 -22.65 15.37 14.00
CA MET A 1 -22.08 15.21 12.65
C MET A 1 -22.32 13.77 12.22
N ASN A 2 -22.76 13.52 10.98
CA ASN A 2 -22.76 12.15 10.44
C ASN A 2 -21.31 11.70 10.18
N ASN A 3 -21.07 10.39 10.12
CA ASN A 3 -19.73 9.83 9.93
C ASN A 3 -19.09 10.27 8.59
N GLU A 4 -19.89 10.42 7.54
CA GLU A 4 -19.43 10.91 6.22
C GLU A 4 -18.77 12.29 6.31
N ASN A 5 -19.37 13.25 7.04
CA ASN A 5 -18.76 14.58 7.21
C ASN A 5 -17.44 14.53 7.99
N LYS A 6 -17.30 13.60 8.93
CA LYS A 6 -16.06 13.39 9.70
C LYS A 6 -14.97 12.80 8.81
N ASN A 7 -15.28 11.79 8.01
CA ASN A 7 -14.31 11.13 7.13
C ASN A 7 -13.88 12.06 5.97
N LEU A 8 -14.81 12.84 5.41
CA LEU A 8 -14.48 13.88 4.44
C LEU A 8 -13.53 14.93 5.04
N GLN A 9 -13.81 15.44 6.25
CA GLN A 9 -12.92 16.39 6.91
C GLN A 9 -11.52 15.82 7.17
N ARG A 10 -11.43 14.54 7.57
CA ARG A 10 -10.14 13.85 7.74
C ARG A 10 -9.37 13.76 6.43
N ALA A 11 -10.03 13.35 5.34
CA ALA A 11 -9.41 13.26 4.02
C ALA A 11 -8.93 14.64 3.53
N LEU A 12 -9.76 15.67 3.67
CA LEU A 12 -9.38 17.04 3.30
C LEU A 12 -8.20 17.57 4.12
N ALA A 13 -8.15 17.25 5.43
CA ALA A 13 -7.02 17.63 6.27
C ALA A 13 -5.71 16.97 5.82
N ILE A 14 -5.77 15.72 5.35
CA ILE A 14 -4.61 15.03 4.76
C ILE A 14 -4.23 15.68 3.43
N LEU A 15 -5.18 15.92 2.52
CA LEU A 15 -4.89 16.55 1.23
C LEU A 15 -4.32 17.97 1.38
N ALA A 16 -4.72 18.70 2.42
CA ALA A 16 -4.21 20.03 2.73
C ALA A 16 -2.73 20.03 3.15
N THR A 17 -2.14 18.89 3.53
CA THR A 17 -0.69 18.79 3.74
C THR A 17 0.07 18.65 2.43
N HIS A 18 -0.63 18.53 1.29
CA HIS A 18 -0.06 18.32 -0.04
C HIS A 18 0.91 17.13 -0.10
N PRO A 19 0.47 15.92 0.33
CA PRO A 19 1.34 14.76 0.32
C PRO A 19 1.79 14.42 -1.10
N ASP A 20 3.08 14.21 -1.28
CA ASP A 20 3.63 13.65 -2.52
C ASP A 20 3.67 12.12 -2.46
N GLU A 21 4.05 11.48 -3.58
CA GLU A 21 4.13 10.03 -3.68
C GLU A 21 5.12 9.39 -2.70
N THR A 22 6.11 10.14 -2.21
CA THR A 22 7.14 9.63 -1.27
C THR A 22 6.65 9.59 0.17
N GLU A 23 5.62 10.38 0.49
CA GLU A 23 4.97 10.39 1.80
C GLU A 23 3.87 9.33 1.95
N ILE A 24 3.61 8.57 0.88
CA ILE A 24 2.66 7.46 0.88
C ILE A 24 3.44 6.15 0.97
N SER A 25 3.29 5.43 2.08
CA SER A 25 3.96 4.15 2.28
C SER A 25 3.01 3.06 2.79
N PHE A 26 3.34 1.81 2.47
CA PHE A 26 2.48 0.66 2.74
C PHE A 26 3.20 -0.25 3.72
N CYS A 27 2.62 -0.39 4.90
CA CYS A 27 3.22 -1.05 6.04
C CYS A 27 2.29 -2.16 6.52
N SER A 28 2.57 -3.41 6.11
CA SER A 28 1.69 -4.55 6.37
C SER A 28 0.28 -4.28 5.84
N ILE A 29 -0.75 -4.31 6.69
CA ILE A 29 -2.15 -4.06 6.34
C ILE A 29 -2.57 -2.59 6.41
N ARG A 30 -1.61 -1.66 6.37
CA ARG A 30 -1.88 -0.23 6.61
C ARG A 30 -1.23 0.66 5.57
N VAL A 31 -1.89 1.78 5.30
CA VAL A 31 -1.39 2.85 4.45
C VAL A 31 -1.01 4.01 5.35
N MET A 32 0.23 4.46 5.22
CA MET A 32 0.75 5.63 5.91
C MET A 32 0.74 6.80 4.93
N VAL A 33 0.21 7.94 5.34
CA VAL A 33 0.03 9.12 4.48
C VAL A 33 0.30 10.37 5.30
N ALA A 34 1.36 11.12 4.97
CA ALA A 34 1.74 12.33 5.74
C ALA A 34 1.76 12.07 7.27
N GLY A 35 2.28 10.92 7.69
CA GLY A 35 2.33 10.48 9.09
C GLY A 35 1.02 9.92 9.68
N GLN A 36 -0.11 10.01 8.97
CA GLN A 36 -1.37 9.38 9.36
C GLN A 36 -1.38 7.90 9.03
N LYS A 37 -2.01 7.09 9.88
CA LYS A 37 -2.06 5.63 9.76
C LYS A 37 -3.48 5.18 9.48
N LEU A 38 -3.73 4.71 8.26
CA LEU A 38 -5.04 4.29 7.78
C LEU A 38 -5.09 2.77 7.58
N CYS A 39 -6.16 2.15 8.05
CA CYS A 39 -6.40 0.71 7.90
C CYS A 39 -7.52 0.46 6.88
N PRO A 40 -7.25 -0.12 5.69
CA PRO A 40 -8.31 -0.43 4.71
C PRO A 40 -9.39 -1.42 5.20
N GLN A 41 -9.13 -2.12 6.31
CA GLN A 41 -10.10 -3.03 6.95
C GLN A 41 -11.04 -2.31 7.92
N ASP A 42 -10.68 -1.09 8.37
CA ASP A 42 -11.56 -0.25 9.18
C ASP A 42 -12.49 0.55 8.24
N PRO A 43 -13.82 0.55 8.44
CA PRO A 43 -14.74 1.22 7.53
C PRO A 43 -14.53 2.72 7.41
N ASP A 44 -14.20 3.41 8.51
CA ASP A 44 -13.98 4.87 8.50
C ASP A 44 -12.70 5.20 7.72
N ASP A 45 -11.62 4.47 7.97
CA ASP A 45 -10.37 4.65 7.25
C ASP A 45 -10.48 4.25 5.78
N LYS A 46 -11.27 3.22 5.45
CA LYS A 46 -11.54 2.82 4.07
C LYS A 46 -12.26 3.93 3.30
N GLU A 47 -13.22 4.60 3.93
CA GLU A 47 -13.89 5.76 3.33
C GLU A 47 -12.90 6.90 3.08
N VAL A 48 -12.05 7.23 4.07
CA VAL A 48 -10.98 8.22 3.91
C VAL A 48 -10.07 7.87 2.74
N LEU A 49 -9.58 6.62 2.67
CA LEU A 49 -8.73 6.14 1.59
C LEU A 49 -9.40 6.26 0.22
N SER A 50 -10.70 5.96 0.13
CA SER A 50 -11.43 6.08 -1.14
C SER A 50 -11.46 7.51 -1.69
N ILE A 51 -11.49 8.51 -0.81
CA ILE A 51 -11.41 9.93 -1.19
C ILE A 51 -10.00 10.28 -1.62
N LEU A 52 -8.98 9.84 -0.86
CA LEU A 52 -7.58 10.11 -1.17
C LEU A 52 -7.14 9.53 -2.52
N MET A 53 -7.69 8.38 -2.92
CA MET A 53 -7.43 7.74 -4.22
C MET A 53 -7.84 8.60 -5.43
N ALA A 54 -8.61 9.67 -5.25
CA ALA A 54 -8.87 10.63 -6.32
C ALA A 54 -7.65 11.50 -6.70
N SER A 55 -6.63 11.58 -5.84
CA SER A 55 -5.37 12.28 -6.14
C SER A 55 -4.43 11.40 -6.95
N LYS A 56 -3.74 12.01 -7.92
CA LYS A 56 -2.81 11.32 -8.82
C LYS A 56 -1.64 10.73 -8.05
N GLU A 57 -1.18 11.39 -7.00
CA GLU A 57 -0.04 10.99 -6.15
C GLU A 57 -0.32 9.64 -5.49
N PHE A 58 -1.55 9.42 -5.00
CA PHE A 58 -1.98 8.12 -4.48
C PHE A 58 -2.03 7.04 -5.55
N GLY A 59 -2.53 7.38 -6.75
CA GLY A 59 -2.51 6.47 -7.89
C GLY A 59 -1.09 6.02 -8.24
N PHE A 60 -0.14 6.95 -8.33
CA PHE A 60 1.26 6.65 -8.60
C PHE A 60 1.89 5.76 -7.53
N ALA A 61 1.67 6.06 -6.25
CA ALA A 61 2.22 5.26 -5.14
C ALA A 61 1.69 3.81 -5.15
N VAL A 62 0.40 3.62 -5.43
CA VAL A 62 -0.19 2.28 -5.56
C VAL A 62 0.44 1.52 -6.72
N SER A 63 0.52 2.13 -7.92
CA SER A 63 1.11 1.47 -9.08
C SER A 63 2.60 1.13 -8.89
N ALA A 64 3.37 1.99 -8.24
CA ALA A 64 4.78 1.72 -7.95
C ALA A 64 4.94 0.46 -7.07
N ILE A 65 4.02 0.25 -6.12
CA ILE A 65 4.03 -0.93 -5.26
C ILE A 65 3.56 -2.19 -5.96
N GLU A 66 2.59 -2.08 -6.86
CA GLU A 66 2.17 -3.22 -7.68
C GLU A 66 3.35 -3.73 -8.53
N VAL A 67 4.08 -2.83 -9.18
CA VAL A 67 5.27 -3.17 -9.98
C VAL A 67 6.36 -3.79 -9.08
N MET A 68 6.69 -3.15 -7.96
CA MET A 68 7.72 -3.68 -7.05
C MET A 68 7.32 -5.04 -6.47
N ALA A 69 6.04 -5.24 -6.15
CA ALA A 69 5.53 -6.51 -5.66
C ALA A 69 5.64 -7.61 -6.74
N GLU A 70 5.34 -7.29 -8.00
CA GLU A 70 5.52 -8.21 -9.12
C GLU A 70 6.98 -8.65 -9.26
N GLU A 71 7.92 -7.70 -9.31
CA GLU A 71 9.36 -7.98 -9.40
C GLU A 71 9.86 -8.86 -8.23
N LEU A 72 9.43 -8.55 -7.01
CA LEU A 72 9.77 -9.35 -5.82
C LEU A 72 9.22 -10.78 -5.89
N ARG A 73 8.01 -10.96 -6.43
CA ARG A 73 7.43 -12.29 -6.62
C ARG A 73 8.14 -13.08 -7.71
N GLU A 74 8.58 -12.44 -8.77
CA GLU A 74 9.40 -13.09 -9.80
C GLU A 74 10.73 -13.55 -9.23
N MET A 75 11.42 -12.70 -8.47
CA MET A 75 12.65 -13.07 -7.75
C MET A 75 12.43 -14.24 -6.79
N GLN A 76 11.33 -14.21 -6.02
CA GLN A 76 10.97 -15.30 -5.11
C GLN A 76 10.81 -16.64 -5.86
N ARG A 77 10.05 -16.66 -6.96
CA ARG A 77 9.82 -17.89 -7.76
C ARG A 77 11.13 -18.45 -8.32
N ALA A 78 12.00 -17.58 -8.81
CA ALA A 78 13.30 -17.99 -9.35
C ALA A 78 14.18 -18.65 -8.27
N TYR A 79 14.13 -18.16 -7.03
CA TYR A 79 14.84 -18.76 -5.91
C TYR A 79 14.19 -20.06 -5.40
N ASP A 80 12.86 -20.14 -5.35
CA ASP A 80 12.16 -21.37 -4.93
C ASP A 80 12.52 -22.55 -5.84
N GLY A 81 12.58 -22.33 -7.16
CA GLY A 81 13.03 -23.35 -8.11
C GLY A 81 14.49 -23.79 -7.87
N ARG A 82 15.38 -22.86 -7.51
CA ARG A 82 16.78 -23.16 -7.17
C ARG A 82 16.92 -23.93 -5.87
N ILE A 83 16.16 -23.57 -4.85
CA ILE A 83 16.15 -24.28 -3.56
C ILE A 83 15.73 -25.74 -3.76
N GLU A 84 14.73 -25.98 -4.61
CA GLU A 84 14.24 -27.33 -4.84
C GLU A 84 15.26 -28.21 -5.58
N LEU A 85 15.95 -27.64 -6.58
CA LEU A 85 17.07 -28.32 -7.25
C LEU A 85 18.22 -28.64 -6.27
N LEU A 86 18.58 -27.71 -5.39
CA LEU A 86 19.63 -27.93 -4.40
C LEU A 86 19.26 -29.05 -3.42
N LYS A 87 17.99 -29.11 -2.96
CA LYS A 87 17.53 -30.21 -2.10
C LYS A 87 17.65 -31.57 -2.79
N GLN A 88 17.30 -31.65 -4.08
CA GLN A 88 17.41 -32.90 -4.86
C GLN A 88 18.87 -33.35 -5.01
N MET A 89 19.79 -32.42 -5.23
CA MET A 89 21.23 -32.72 -5.34
C MET A 89 21.86 -33.18 -4.03
N VAL A 90 21.37 -32.69 -2.88
CA VAL A 90 21.87 -33.11 -1.56
C VAL A 90 21.27 -34.45 -1.12
N ALA A 91 20.11 -34.83 -1.67
CA ALA A 91 19.44 -36.10 -1.37
C ALA A 91 19.90 -37.29 -2.22
N ALA A 92 20.74 -37.05 -3.25
CA ALA A 92 21.31 -38.06 -4.15
C ALA A 92 22.75 -38.41 -3.75
#